data_AF-A0A6I1Z2V7-F1
#
_entry.id   AF-A0A6I1Z2V7-F1
#
_cell.length_a   1.000
_cell.length_b   1.000
_cell.length_c   1.000
_cell.angle_alpha   90.00
_cell.angle_beta   90.00
_cell.angle_gamma   90.00
#
_symmetry.space_group_name_H-M   'P 1'
#
loop_
_entity.id
_entity.type
_entity.pdbx_description
1 polymer ?
#
loop_
_entity_poly.entity_id
_entity_poly.type
_entity_poly.pdbx_seq_one_letter_code
_entity_poly.pdbx_strand_id
1 'polypeptide(L)'
;MTLAGLVSALIADDGTTDWPRRVPARLETLLAATPLAARAGLRAAARGIDAYALARTGRHLSQLSSHERGLVLRRLTARPALLPLLDVLKVPVLLAAGTERMLQDGPVPPALIRQDPPLNLTPASAWPARTTADAVVIGSGAGGAMAARTLARAGLDVVVLEEGQHHPTESFGRRTPLDRFTGLYRDGGATVALGNPPLLLPTGRAVGGTTLVNSGTCYRTPSRVLARWSLDFGFTLADGFDQYLDEVERTLHVATQPLDVLGANGRLALIGARALGWQAAPLRRNATGCQGSCQCVVGCPTGAKQSVQLSVLPDACAAGARIVTGARAERILVDADRPGGPRAAGVRVHRKDGAVEILAPLVVVAAGALQTPPLLRRSGLGRHPRLGRNLSVHPATSVAGRFAQPVIAWKGVLQSVGVEQHHDEGILIEATATPPGMGSFVLPGLGAELRHELENADRLATLGAMIADRPRGRVLGRDRTLIRYDLDRRDGARLTKAVRAMGELLFAAGAEEVLTGIPRTPRVRSLAELDAVLAASTARQLHLSAYHPTGTVAAGANPQRFPADPVGRLRGVHGVLVTDASVLPSCPQVNPQLSIMAAALAATTAHVGT
;
A
#
# COMPACT_ATOMS: atom_id res chain seq x y z
N MET A 1 1.36 1.28 -33.17
CA MET A 1 0.20 1.73 -32.38
C MET A 1 0.62 2.70 -31.28
N THR A 2 -0.02 3.86 -31.21
CA THR A 2 0.16 4.83 -30.12
C THR A 2 -0.80 4.49 -28.99
N LEU A 3 -0.39 4.70 -27.73
CA LEU A 3 -1.28 4.52 -26.56
C LEU A 3 -2.59 5.33 -26.67
N ALA A 4 -2.60 6.38 -27.50
CA ALA A 4 -3.80 7.14 -27.84
C ALA A 4 -4.95 6.27 -28.38
N GLY A 5 -4.68 5.31 -29.28
CA GLY A 5 -5.72 4.43 -29.81
C GLY A 5 -6.37 3.54 -28.74
N LEU A 6 -5.57 3.05 -27.79
CA LEU A 6 -6.06 2.27 -26.64
C LEU A 6 -6.91 3.13 -25.70
N VAL A 7 -6.42 4.33 -25.37
CA VAL A 7 -7.13 5.27 -24.52
C VAL A 7 -8.47 5.64 -25.15
N SER A 8 -8.48 6.12 -26.39
CA SER A 8 -9.73 6.53 -27.06
C SER A 8 -10.74 5.39 -27.19
N ALA A 9 -10.30 4.13 -27.28
CA ALA A 9 -11.18 2.98 -27.21
C ALA A 9 -11.74 2.77 -25.80
N LEU A 10 -10.90 2.73 -24.78
CA LEU A 10 -11.30 2.38 -23.41
C LEU A 10 -12.17 3.44 -22.74
N ILE A 11 -12.00 4.73 -23.06
CA ILE A 11 -12.80 5.82 -22.47
C ILE A 11 -13.72 6.52 -23.50
N ALA A 12 -13.92 5.94 -24.69
CA ALA A 12 -14.80 6.46 -25.74
C ALA A 12 -14.63 7.97 -26.01
N ASP A 13 -13.37 8.37 -26.28
CA ASP A 13 -13.08 9.74 -26.69
C ASP A 13 -13.79 10.04 -28.02
N ASP A 14 -14.66 11.05 -28.01
CA ASP A 14 -15.42 11.55 -29.16
C ASP A 14 -15.04 12.99 -29.52
N GLY A 15 -14.00 13.56 -28.88
CA GLY A 15 -13.54 14.92 -29.11
C GLY A 15 -14.40 16.02 -28.48
N THR A 16 -15.46 15.69 -27.74
CA THR A 16 -16.38 16.68 -27.14
C THR A 16 -15.82 17.34 -25.87
N THR A 17 -14.87 16.69 -25.20
CA THR A 17 -14.22 17.20 -23.99
C THR A 17 -12.71 17.18 -24.15
N ASP A 18 -12.01 18.09 -23.46
CA ASP A 18 -10.58 18.28 -23.67
C ASP A 18 -9.71 17.27 -22.88
N TRP A 19 -10.18 16.80 -21.73
CA TRP A 19 -9.39 15.96 -20.83
C TRP A 19 -8.96 14.60 -21.43
N PRO A 20 -9.74 13.87 -22.26
CA PRO A 20 -9.32 12.59 -22.84
C PRO A 20 -8.07 12.73 -23.71
N ARG A 21 -7.88 13.89 -24.36
CA ARG A 21 -6.72 14.18 -25.22
C ARG A 21 -5.40 14.24 -24.45
N ARG A 22 -5.44 14.54 -23.14
CA ARG A 22 -4.25 14.60 -22.27
C ARG A 22 -3.86 13.24 -21.67
N VAL A 23 -4.78 12.28 -21.65
CA VAL A 23 -4.59 10.96 -21.02
C VAL A 23 -3.44 10.15 -21.65
N PRO A 24 -3.22 10.11 -22.98
CA PRO A 24 -2.13 9.32 -23.57
C PRO A 24 -0.74 9.78 -23.10
N ALA A 25 -0.52 11.09 -23.04
CA ALA A 25 0.74 11.65 -22.55
C ALA A 25 0.96 11.29 -21.07
N ARG A 26 -0.11 11.41 -20.25
CA ARG A 26 -0.05 11.04 -18.84
C ARG A 26 0.20 9.55 -18.62
N LEU A 27 -0.37 8.69 -19.48
CA LEU A 27 -0.12 7.25 -19.44
C LEU A 27 1.33 6.90 -19.77
N GLU A 28 1.98 7.60 -20.71
CA GLU A 28 3.42 7.43 -20.96
C GLU A 28 4.25 7.80 -19.72
N THR A 29 3.90 8.89 -19.01
CA THR A 29 4.56 9.26 -17.75
C THR A 29 4.45 8.15 -16.70
N LEU A 30 3.25 7.56 -16.55
CA LEU A 30 3.05 6.42 -15.65
C LEU A 30 3.92 5.23 -16.07
N LEU A 31 3.91 4.86 -17.36
CA LEU A 31 4.66 3.72 -17.87
C LEU A 31 6.18 3.87 -17.76
N ALA A 32 6.69 5.10 -17.87
CA ALA A 32 8.11 5.39 -17.70
C ALA A 32 8.62 5.05 -16.29
N ALA A 33 7.75 5.13 -15.28
CA ALA A 33 8.06 4.77 -13.89
C ALA A 33 7.89 3.27 -13.58
N THR A 34 7.26 2.50 -14.48
CA THR A 34 7.02 1.07 -14.27
C THR A 34 8.15 0.18 -14.79
N PRO A 35 8.28 -1.08 -14.29
CA PRO A 35 9.26 -2.03 -14.77
C PRO A 35 9.12 -2.30 -16.26
N LEU A 36 10.24 -2.57 -16.94
CA LEU A 36 10.29 -2.83 -18.38
C LEU A 36 9.27 -3.89 -18.83
N ALA A 37 9.12 -4.98 -18.07
CA ALA A 37 8.19 -6.05 -18.38
C ALA A 37 6.71 -5.59 -18.33
N ALA A 38 6.33 -4.79 -17.33
CA ALA A 38 4.97 -4.26 -17.22
C ALA A 38 4.66 -3.29 -18.39
N ARG A 39 5.58 -2.38 -18.68
CA ARG A 39 5.49 -1.45 -19.82
C ARG A 39 5.42 -2.19 -21.17
N ALA A 40 6.25 -3.21 -21.36
CA ALA A 40 6.23 -4.03 -22.57
C ALA A 40 4.91 -4.80 -22.70
N GLY A 41 4.41 -5.38 -21.59
CA GLY A 41 3.14 -6.09 -21.54
C GLY A 41 1.96 -5.19 -21.92
N LEU A 42 1.86 -3.98 -21.35
CA LEU A 42 0.81 -3.04 -21.71
C LEU A 42 0.91 -2.65 -23.19
N ARG A 43 2.10 -2.32 -23.70
CA ARG A 43 2.30 -1.95 -25.12
C ARG A 43 1.96 -3.11 -26.07
N ALA A 44 2.30 -4.35 -25.70
CA ALA A 44 1.96 -5.54 -26.49
C ALA A 44 0.45 -5.79 -26.53
N ALA A 45 -0.22 -5.70 -25.38
CA ALA A 45 -1.68 -5.83 -25.31
C ALA A 45 -2.38 -4.76 -26.14
N ALA A 46 -1.91 -3.52 -26.02
CA ALA A 46 -2.39 -2.38 -26.77
C ALA A 46 -2.29 -2.67 -28.29
N ARG A 47 -1.11 -3.07 -28.80
CA ARG A 47 -0.91 -3.48 -30.20
C ARG A 47 -1.81 -4.66 -30.62
N GLY A 48 -2.05 -5.62 -29.74
CA GLY A 48 -2.92 -6.76 -30.00
C GLY A 48 -4.39 -6.35 -30.23
N ILE A 49 -4.89 -5.39 -29.45
CA ILE A 49 -6.27 -4.87 -29.63
C ILE A 49 -6.38 -4.10 -30.96
N ASP A 50 -5.36 -3.35 -31.36
CA ASP A 50 -5.36 -2.63 -32.64
C ASP A 50 -5.21 -3.56 -33.85
N ALA A 51 -4.37 -4.60 -33.75
CA ALA A 51 -4.31 -5.64 -34.77
C ALA A 51 -5.65 -6.37 -34.92
N TYR A 52 -6.36 -6.61 -33.82
CA TYR A 52 -7.72 -7.14 -33.84
C TYR A 52 -8.71 -6.18 -34.51
N ALA A 53 -8.62 -4.88 -34.25
CA ALA A 53 -9.46 -3.88 -34.91
C ALA A 53 -9.20 -3.83 -36.42
N LEU A 54 -7.94 -3.83 -36.84
CA LEU A 54 -7.53 -3.86 -38.25
C LEU A 54 -8.08 -5.11 -38.95
N ALA A 55 -7.91 -6.28 -38.34
CA ALA A 55 -8.42 -7.54 -38.89
C ALA A 55 -9.95 -7.59 -39.00
N ARG A 56 -10.68 -6.80 -38.19
CA ARG A 56 -12.15 -6.81 -38.14
C ARG A 56 -12.82 -5.69 -38.91
N THR A 57 -12.12 -4.59 -39.15
CA THR A 57 -12.71 -3.35 -39.70
C THR A 57 -11.93 -2.80 -40.90
N GLY A 58 -10.76 -3.36 -41.21
CA GLY A 58 -9.85 -2.84 -42.22
C GLY A 58 -9.13 -1.54 -41.81
N ARG A 59 -9.37 -1.02 -40.60
CA ARG A 59 -8.82 0.24 -40.09
C ARG A 59 -8.25 0.08 -38.68
N HIS A 60 -7.26 0.91 -38.35
CA HIS A 60 -6.70 0.99 -37.01
C HIS A 60 -7.68 1.65 -36.04
N LEU A 61 -7.58 1.35 -34.73
CA LEU A 61 -8.42 1.94 -33.67
C LEU A 61 -8.42 3.48 -33.68
N SER A 62 -7.30 4.10 -34.04
CA SER A 62 -7.18 5.57 -34.10
C SER A 62 -7.97 6.19 -35.26
N GLN A 63 -8.34 5.40 -36.27
CA GLN A 63 -9.10 5.84 -37.45
C GLN A 63 -10.61 5.53 -37.34
N LEU A 64 -11.00 4.81 -36.28
CA LEU A 64 -12.39 4.46 -36.02
C LEU A 64 -13.09 5.55 -35.21
N SER A 65 -14.37 5.78 -35.49
CA SER A 65 -15.25 6.61 -34.66
C SER A 65 -15.44 6.00 -33.26
N SER A 66 -15.91 6.81 -32.30
CA SER A 66 -16.20 6.33 -30.94
C SER A 66 -17.18 5.13 -30.93
N HIS A 67 -18.21 5.18 -31.77
CA HIS A 67 -19.17 4.08 -31.94
C HIS A 67 -18.50 2.80 -32.49
N GLU A 68 -17.69 2.91 -33.54
CA GLU A 68 -16.98 1.76 -34.13
C GLU A 68 -15.97 1.13 -33.16
N ARG A 69 -15.24 1.96 -32.40
CA ARG A 69 -14.37 1.49 -31.31
C ARG A 69 -15.15 0.72 -30.25
N GLY A 70 -16.33 1.23 -29.87
CA GLY A 70 -17.24 0.55 -28.95
C GLY A 70 -17.66 -0.83 -29.45
N LEU A 71 -17.96 -0.99 -30.74
CA LEU A 71 -18.29 -2.29 -31.35
C LEU A 71 -17.11 -3.28 -31.31
N VAL A 72 -15.88 -2.81 -31.56
CA VAL A 72 -14.67 -3.64 -31.45
C VAL A 72 -14.49 -4.15 -30.02
N LEU A 73 -14.63 -3.26 -29.03
CA LEU A 73 -14.51 -3.64 -27.61
C LEU A 73 -15.61 -4.61 -27.18
N ARG A 74 -16.87 -4.36 -27.55
CA ARG A 74 -18.00 -5.26 -27.25
C ARG A 74 -17.76 -6.69 -27.77
N ARG A 75 -17.17 -6.83 -28.97
CA ARG A 75 -16.81 -8.15 -29.53
C ARG A 75 -15.67 -8.82 -28.77
N LEU A 76 -14.73 -8.05 -28.22
CA LEU A 76 -13.67 -8.59 -27.36
C LEU A 76 -14.21 -9.03 -26.00
N THR A 77 -15.07 -8.22 -25.38
CA THR A 77 -15.68 -8.51 -24.07
C THR A 77 -16.71 -9.63 -24.13
N ALA A 78 -17.29 -9.92 -25.30
CA ALA A 78 -18.12 -11.10 -25.53
C ALA A 78 -17.36 -12.43 -25.34
N ARG A 79 -16.03 -12.40 -25.23
CA ARG A 79 -15.19 -13.56 -24.92
C ARG A 79 -14.87 -13.56 -23.42
N PRO A 80 -15.48 -14.45 -22.60
CA PRO A 80 -15.31 -14.43 -21.15
C PRO A 80 -13.86 -14.52 -20.67
N ALA A 81 -13.00 -15.20 -21.44
CA ALA A 81 -11.58 -15.36 -21.14
C ALA A 81 -10.77 -14.06 -21.28
N LEU A 82 -11.25 -13.07 -22.03
CA LEU A 82 -10.55 -11.79 -22.26
C LEU A 82 -10.99 -10.68 -21.30
N LEU A 83 -12.13 -10.83 -20.62
CA LEU A 83 -12.64 -9.83 -19.69
C LEU A 83 -11.64 -9.47 -18.58
N PRO A 84 -11.03 -10.43 -17.85
CA PRO A 84 -10.09 -10.08 -16.80
C PRO A 84 -8.84 -9.36 -17.33
N LEU A 85 -8.40 -9.71 -18.54
CA LEU A 85 -7.25 -9.06 -19.18
C LEU A 85 -7.57 -7.60 -19.50
N LEU A 86 -8.74 -7.32 -20.08
CA LEU A 86 -9.16 -5.95 -20.40
C LEU A 86 -9.37 -5.10 -19.14
N ASP A 87 -9.93 -5.67 -18.07
CA ASP A 87 -10.08 -4.97 -16.80
C ASP A 87 -8.72 -4.60 -16.17
N VAL A 88 -7.72 -5.49 -16.24
CA VAL A 88 -6.35 -5.16 -15.79
C VAL A 88 -5.73 -4.06 -16.65
N LEU A 89 -5.93 -4.09 -17.98
CA LEU A 89 -5.43 -3.06 -18.90
C LEU A 89 -6.08 -1.70 -18.68
N LYS A 90 -7.32 -1.68 -18.19
CA LYS A 90 -8.08 -0.47 -17.87
C LYS A 90 -7.49 0.31 -16.70
N VAL A 91 -6.93 -0.37 -15.68
CA VAL A 91 -6.40 0.26 -14.45
C VAL A 91 -5.41 1.42 -14.70
N PRO A 92 -4.31 1.26 -15.48
CA PRO A 92 -3.38 2.37 -15.70
C PRO A 92 -3.99 3.52 -16.52
N VAL A 93 -4.93 3.21 -17.43
CA VAL A 93 -5.68 4.24 -18.19
C VAL A 93 -6.57 5.04 -17.24
N LEU A 94 -7.25 4.35 -16.33
CA LEU A 94 -8.11 4.96 -15.32
C LEU A 94 -7.36 5.86 -14.35
N LEU A 95 -6.18 5.46 -13.88
CA LEU A 95 -5.32 6.31 -13.06
C LEU A 95 -4.95 7.62 -13.78
N ALA A 96 -4.59 7.53 -15.07
CA ALA A 96 -4.27 8.70 -15.88
C ALA A 96 -5.51 9.56 -16.18
N ALA A 97 -6.61 8.93 -16.61
CA ALA A 97 -7.87 9.57 -16.97
C ALA A 97 -8.52 10.30 -15.79
N GLY A 98 -8.66 9.61 -14.66
CA GLY A 98 -9.27 10.19 -13.50
C GLY A 98 -8.48 11.39 -13.00
N THR A 99 -7.13 11.33 -13.00
CA THR A 99 -6.31 12.45 -12.55
C THR A 99 -6.59 13.69 -13.42
N GLU A 100 -6.56 13.55 -14.74
CA GLU A 100 -6.82 14.67 -15.66
C GLU A 100 -8.24 15.24 -15.55
N ARG A 101 -9.23 14.41 -15.17
CA ARG A 101 -10.64 14.81 -15.04
C ARG A 101 -10.98 15.49 -13.72
N MET A 102 -10.35 15.04 -12.62
CA MET A 102 -10.79 15.32 -11.25
C MET A 102 -9.85 16.26 -10.48
N LEU A 103 -8.77 16.73 -11.12
CA LEU A 103 -7.95 17.84 -10.63
C LEU A 103 -8.79 19.13 -10.64
N GLN A 104 -9.41 19.48 -9.51
CA GLN A 104 -10.21 20.71 -9.40
C GLN A 104 -9.90 21.61 -8.21
N ASP A 105 -8.93 21.26 -7.36
CA ASP A 105 -8.53 22.16 -6.28
C ASP A 105 -7.15 22.72 -6.61
N GLY A 106 -7.04 24.06 -6.61
CA GLY A 106 -5.80 24.79 -6.85
C GLY A 106 -4.71 24.46 -5.81
N PRO A 107 -3.52 25.07 -5.92
CA PRO A 107 -2.44 24.82 -4.97
C PRO A 107 -2.90 25.08 -3.53
N VAL A 108 -2.44 24.24 -2.60
CA VAL A 108 -2.73 24.42 -1.18
C VAL A 108 -2.19 25.79 -0.72
N PRO A 109 -3.00 26.62 -0.04
CA PRO A 109 -2.53 27.89 0.50
C PRO A 109 -1.26 27.72 1.35
N PRO A 110 -0.21 28.54 1.15
CA PRO A 110 1.04 28.42 1.89
C PRO A 110 0.87 28.42 3.42
N ALA A 111 -0.10 29.17 3.94
CA ALA A 111 -0.41 29.25 5.37
C ALA A 111 -0.85 27.90 5.99
N LEU A 112 -1.32 26.93 5.18
CA LEU A 112 -1.71 25.60 5.64
C LEU A 112 -0.58 24.57 5.57
N ILE A 113 0.56 24.92 4.97
CA ILE A 113 1.71 24.04 4.80
C ILE A 113 2.57 24.12 6.07
N ARG A 114 2.66 23.01 6.80
CA ARG A 114 3.55 22.91 7.96
C ARG A 114 5.01 22.86 7.50
N GLN A 115 5.87 23.52 8.26
CA GLN A 115 7.31 23.38 8.09
C GLN A 115 7.75 21.98 8.53
N ASP A 116 8.57 21.33 7.70
CA ASP A 116 9.13 20.03 8.05
C ASP A 116 10.22 20.20 9.13
N PRO A 117 10.25 19.33 10.14
CA PRO A 117 11.35 19.29 11.09
C PRO A 117 12.66 18.87 10.41
N PRO A 118 13.83 19.28 10.95
CA PRO A 118 15.11 19.01 10.32
C PRO A 118 15.43 17.52 10.30
N LEU A 119 16.09 17.08 9.21
CA LEU A 119 16.62 15.73 9.04
C LEU A 119 18.10 15.81 8.67
N ASN A 120 18.92 14.92 9.21
CA ASN A 120 20.33 14.79 8.85
C ASN A 120 20.48 13.84 7.65
N LEU A 121 20.28 14.39 6.45
CA LEU A 121 20.27 13.64 5.19
C LEU A 121 21.57 13.84 4.42
N THR A 122 22.15 12.75 3.93
CA THR A 122 23.25 12.80 2.95
C THR A 122 22.95 11.84 1.79
N PRO A 123 22.95 12.28 0.53
CA PRO A 123 22.79 11.37 -0.60
C PRO A 123 23.92 10.33 -0.64
N ALA A 124 23.62 9.09 -1.04
CA ALA A 124 24.62 8.03 -1.19
C ALA A 124 25.77 8.40 -2.14
N SER A 125 25.54 9.30 -3.10
CA SER A 125 26.56 9.85 -4.00
C SER A 125 27.59 10.73 -3.29
N ALA A 126 27.21 11.35 -2.17
CA ALA A 126 28.07 12.21 -1.36
C ALA A 126 28.61 11.52 -0.10
N TRP A 127 28.24 10.26 0.14
CA TRP A 127 28.73 9.50 1.29
C TRP A 127 30.14 8.94 1.03
N PRO A 128 31.05 8.94 2.02
CA PRO A 128 32.38 8.36 1.86
C PRO A 128 32.32 6.87 1.47
N ALA A 129 33.31 6.40 0.69
CA ALA A 129 33.34 5.02 0.19
C ALA A 129 33.33 3.97 1.31
N ARG A 130 33.94 4.28 2.45
CA ARG A 130 33.97 3.42 3.63
C ARG A 130 33.81 4.26 4.89
N THR A 131 32.94 3.81 5.79
CA THR A 131 32.72 4.41 7.12
C THR A 131 32.47 3.33 8.16
N THR A 132 32.50 3.69 9.44
CA THR A 132 32.13 2.84 10.57
C THR A 132 30.94 3.44 11.32
N ALA A 133 30.18 2.61 12.00
CA ALA A 133 29.10 3.00 12.91
C ALA A 133 28.88 1.88 13.94
N ASP A 134 28.18 2.15 15.04
CA ASP A 134 27.77 1.11 16.00
C ASP A 134 26.62 0.28 15.44
N ALA A 135 25.70 0.93 14.71
CA ALA A 135 24.55 0.27 14.09
C ALA A 135 24.23 0.82 12.70
N VAL A 136 23.88 -0.08 11.78
CA VAL A 136 23.29 0.26 10.48
C VAL A 136 21.84 -0.21 10.43
N VAL A 137 20.91 0.70 10.15
CA VAL A 137 19.48 0.41 9.95
C VAL A 137 19.16 0.42 8.46
N ILE A 138 18.74 -0.71 7.91
CA ILE A 138 18.39 -0.85 6.48
C ILE A 138 16.89 -0.61 6.30
N GLY A 139 16.53 0.57 5.78
CA GLY A 139 15.16 1.01 5.54
C GLY A 139 14.69 2.05 6.56
N SER A 140 14.17 3.17 6.09
CA SER A 140 13.72 4.29 6.95
C SER A 140 12.21 4.26 7.27
N GLY A 141 11.54 3.14 7.00
CA GLY A 141 10.10 2.97 7.21
C GLY A 141 9.69 2.83 8.69
N ALA A 142 8.46 2.40 8.94
CA ALA A 142 7.86 2.29 10.27
C ALA A 142 8.79 1.67 11.33
N GLY A 143 9.30 0.48 11.08
CA GLY A 143 10.18 -0.24 12.02
C GLY A 143 11.58 0.34 12.10
N GLY A 144 12.16 0.73 10.96
CA GLY A 144 13.52 1.27 10.89
C GLY A 144 13.64 2.63 11.57
N ALA A 145 12.65 3.50 11.42
CA ALA A 145 12.63 4.79 12.10
C ALA A 145 12.59 4.63 13.64
N MET A 146 11.76 3.71 14.14
CA MET A 146 11.70 3.41 15.57
C MET A 146 12.99 2.80 16.10
N ALA A 147 13.59 1.88 15.34
CA ALA A 147 14.86 1.29 15.69
C ALA A 147 15.98 2.35 15.74
N ALA A 148 16.07 3.20 14.70
CA ALA A 148 17.06 4.26 14.64
C ALA A 148 16.93 5.24 15.81
N ARG A 149 15.71 5.67 16.14
CA ARG A 149 15.43 6.55 17.28
C ARG A 149 15.86 5.92 18.60
N THR A 150 15.52 4.65 18.83
CA THR A 150 15.82 3.96 20.08
C THR A 150 17.33 3.78 20.27
N LEU A 151 18.03 3.33 19.22
CA LEU A 151 19.48 3.11 19.27
C LEU A 151 20.25 4.44 19.40
N ALA A 152 19.85 5.48 18.67
CA ALA A 152 20.50 6.79 18.77
C ALA A 152 20.29 7.43 20.15
N ARG A 153 19.09 7.31 20.74
CA ARG A 153 18.83 7.77 22.12
C ARG A 153 19.63 7.01 23.17
N ALA A 154 20.03 5.77 22.88
CA ALA A 154 20.94 5.00 23.72
C ALA A 154 22.43 5.37 23.52
N GLY A 155 22.73 6.38 22.68
CA GLY A 155 24.09 6.91 22.47
C GLY A 155 24.90 6.21 21.39
N LEU A 156 24.30 5.31 20.60
CA LEU A 156 24.99 4.62 19.51
C LEU A 156 25.14 5.55 18.28
N ASP A 157 26.25 5.43 17.56
CA ASP A 157 26.37 6.00 16.21
C ASP A 157 25.54 5.17 15.22
N VAL A 158 24.45 5.77 14.74
CA VAL A 158 23.46 5.11 13.88
C VAL A 158 23.46 5.69 12.48
N VAL A 159 23.64 4.82 11.48
CA VAL A 159 23.44 5.15 10.07
C VAL A 159 22.20 4.44 9.52
N VAL A 160 21.24 5.20 9.02
CA VAL A 160 20.03 4.71 8.36
C VAL A 160 20.20 4.74 6.86
N LEU A 161 19.87 3.64 6.17
CA LEU A 161 19.96 3.51 4.72
C LEU A 161 18.57 3.48 4.09
N GLU A 162 18.28 4.38 3.16
CA GLU A 162 17.02 4.41 2.42
C GLU A 162 17.26 4.38 0.91
N GLU A 163 16.63 3.43 0.20
CA GLU A 163 16.72 3.34 -1.26
C GLU A 163 16.04 4.53 -1.95
N GLY A 164 14.93 5.03 -1.39
CA GLY A 164 14.20 6.16 -1.92
C GLY A 164 14.84 7.52 -1.63
N GLN A 165 14.22 8.56 -2.20
CA GLN A 165 14.59 9.96 -1.96
C GLN A 165 13.76 10.57 -0.84
N HIS A 166 14.23 11.69 -0.29
CA HIS A 166 13.43 12.53 0.59
C HIS A 166 12.49 13.42 -0.23
N HIS A 167 11.24 13.55 0.24
CA HIS A 167 10.24 14.43 -0.36
C HIS A 167 9.68 15.36 0.73
N PRO A 168 10.06 16.65 0.76
CA PRO A 168 9.54 17.57 1.74
C PRO A 168 8.06 17.88 1.48
N THR A 169 7.32 18.25 2.52
CA THR A 169 5.88 18.57 2.46
C THR A 169 5.57 19.60 1.38
N GLU A 170 6.39 20.65 1.27
CA GLU A 170 6.24 21.70 0.25
C GLU A 170 6.27 21.14 -1.18
N SER A 171 7.01 20.05 -1.43
CA SER A 171 7.09 19.43 -2.75
C SER A 171 5.80 18.75 -3.19
N PHE A 172 4.89 18.44 -2.24
CA PHE A 172 3.63 17.79 -2.57
C PHE A 172 2.63 18.78 -3.14
N GLY A 173 2.55 20.02 -2.64
CA GLY A 173 1.65 21.05 -3.18
C GLY A 173 1.99 21.49 -4.62
N ARG A 174 3.23 21.25 -5.06
CA ARG A 174 3.76 21.71 -6.36
C ARG A 174 3.54 20.73 -7.53
N ARG A 175 3.14 19.49 -7.26
CA ARG A 175 3.04 18.41 -8.26
C ARG A 175 1.67 17.75 -8.23
N THR A 176 1.22 17.23 -9.36
CA THR A 176 -0.06 16.50 -9.44
C THR A 176 -0.01 15.21 -8.60
N PRO A 177 -1.14 14.72 -8.06
CA PRO A 177 -1.21 13.45 -7.34
C PRO A 177 -0.54 12.27 -8.07
N LEU A 178 -0.72 12.16 -9.39
CA LEU A 178 -0.15 11.08 -10.18
C LEU A 178 1.36 11.19 -10.35
N ASP A 179 1.91 12.40 -10.53
CA ASP A 179 3.37 12.60 -10.59
C ASP A 179 4.03 12.30 -9.25
N ARG A 180 3.32 12.54 -8.14
CA ARG A 180 3.79 12.13 -6.81
C ARG A 180 3.71 10.61 -6.65
N PHE A 181 2.62 9.98 -7.11
CA PHE A 181 2.46 8.52 -7.07
C PHE A 181 3.61 7.79 -7.76
N THR A 182 3.98 8.18 -8.99
CA THR A 182 5.05 7.52 -9.74
C THR A 182 6.42 7.62 -9.07
N GLY A 183 6.69 8.72 -8.36
CA GLY A 183 7.94 8.91 -7.62
C GLY A 183 7.98 8.23 -6.25
N LEU A 184 6.84 8.17 -5.56
CA LEU A 184 6.74 7.70 -4.18
C LEU A 184 6.57 6.19 -4.05
N TYR A 185 6.04 5.52 -5.08
CA TYR A 185 5.81 4.08 -5.06
C TYR A 185 6.92 3.32 -5.78
N ARG A 186 7.32 2.19 -5.20
CA ARG A 186 8.17 1.21 -5.87
C ARG A 186 7.52 0.77 -7.18
N ASP A 187 8.33 0.70 -8.24
CA ASP A 187 7.89 0.25 -9.57
C ASP A 187 6.71 1.08 -10.13
N GLY A 188 6.58 2.35 -9.73
CA GLY A 188 5.47 3.21 -10.14
C GLY A 188 4.11 2.70 -9.65
N GLY A 189 4.08 1.93 -8.56
CA GLY A 189 2.87 1.30 -8.02
C GLY A 189 2.52 -0.04 -8.66
N ALA A 190 3.30 -0.53 -9.64
CA ALA A 190 3.01 -1.76 -10.38
C ALA A 190 3.48 -3.05 -9.69
N THR A 191 3.66 -3.04 -8.37
CA THR A 191 4.01 -4.25 -7.61
C THR A 191 2.79 -5.17 -7.48
N VAL A 192 2.91 -6.42 -7.94
CA VAL A 192 1.82 -7.40 -7.99
C VAL A 192 2.24 -8.73 -7.36
N ALA A 193 1.36 -9.34 -6.57
CA ALA A 193 1.47 -10.76 -6.21
C ALA A 193 0.80 -11.63 -7.26
N LEU A 194 1.54 -12.62 -7.74
CA LEU A 194 1.04 -13.63 -8.66
C LEU A 194 0.30 -14.72 -7.89
N GLY A 195 -0.88 -15.08 -8.36
CA GLY A 195 -1.69 -16.15 -7.82
C GLY A 195 -3.14 -15.95 -8.20
N ASN A 196 -4.06 -16.55 -7.45
CA ASN A 196 -5.47 -16.55 -7.81
C ASN A 196 -6.40 -16.02 -6.69
N PRO A 197 -7.00 -14.82 -6.84
CA PRO A 197 -6.77 -13.84 -7.92
C PRO A 197 -5.42 -13.11 -7.76
N PRO A 198 -4.88 -12.48 -8.82
CA PRO A 198 -3.72 -11.61 -8.69
C PRO A 198 -4.06 -10.40 -7.80
N LEU A 199 -3.06 -9.90 -7.06
CA LEU A 199 -3.23 -8.81 -6.10
C LEU A 199 -2.27 -7.65 -6.38
N LEU A 200 -2.79 -6.43 -6.45
CA LEU A 200 -1.97 -5.23 -6.41
C LEU A 200 -1.46 -4.99 -4.99
N LEU A 201 -0.15 -4.77 -4.83
CA LEU A 201 0.56 -4.60 -3.55
C LEU A 201 1.47 -3.38 -3.60
N PRO A 202 0.93 -2.16 -3.72
CA PRO A 202 1.76 -0.97 -3.88
C PRO A 202 2.56 -0.70 -2.59
N THR A 203 3.86 -0.44 -2.72
CA THR A 203 4.74 -0.16 -1.57
C THR A 203 5.51 1.14 -1.76
N GLY A 204 5.72 1.89 -0.67
CA GLY A 204 6.46 3.15 -0.69
C GLY A 204 7.97 2.93 -0.88
N ARG A 205 8.61 3.84 -1.63
CA ARG A 205 10.07 3.94 -1.80
C ARG A 205 10.49 5.40 -1.68
N ALA A 206 10.66 5.84 -0.44
CA ALA A 206 11.01 7.21 -0.05
C ALA A 206 11.49 7.20 1.41
N VAL A 207 12.11 8.29 1.86
CA VAL A 207 12.36 8.50 3.30
C VAL A 207 11.04 8.45 4.07
N GLY A 208 10.94 7.55 5.05
CA GLY A 208 9.71 7.19 5.76
C GLY A 208 8.96 5.97 5.21
N GLY A 209 9.42 5.42 4.09
CA GLY A 209 8.90 4.20 3.47
C GLY A 209 7.39 4.25 3.18
N THR A 210 6.70 3.13 3.45
CA THR A 210 5.24 3.05 3.20
C THR A 210 4.41 3.93 4.13
N THR A 211 4.97 4.43 5.25
CA THR A 211 4.25 5.36 6.12
C THR A 211 3.99 6.71 5.45
N LEU A 212 4.84 7.10 4.48
CA LEU A 212 4.64 8.31 3.69
C LEU A 212 3.42 8.20 2.76
N VAL A 213 3.13 7.00 2.26
CA VAL A 213 2.09 6.74 1.24
C VAL A 213 0.90 5.92 1.75
N ASN A 214 0.78 5.74 3.07
CA ASN A 214 -0.41 5.16 3.66
C ASN A 214 -1.48 6.22 3.96
N SER A 215 -2.64 5.76 4.40
CA SER A 215 -3.80 6.59 4.74
C SER A 215 -3.69 7.34 6.07
N GLY A 216 -2.80 6.90 6.95
CA GLY A 216 -2.67 7.42 8.32
C GLY A 216 -3.62 6.79 9.34
N THR A 217 -4.38 5.75 8.97
CA THR A 217 -5.23 5.00 9.90
C THR A 217 -4.41 4.30 10.99
N CYS A 218 -4.85 4.42 12.24
CA CYS A 218 -4.14 3.95 13.42
C CYS A 218 -5.09 3.10 14.29
N TYR A 219 -4.97 1.78 14.17
CA TYR A 219 -5.64 0.81 15.02
C TYR A 219 -4.63 0.10 15.92
N ARG A 220 -5.00 -0.10 17.20
CA ARG A 220 -4.24 -0.96 18.10
C ARG A 220 -4.41 -2.41 17.66
N THR A 221 -3.35 -3.21 17.83
CA THR A 221 -3.43 -4.65 17.61
C THR A 221 -4.44 -5.24 18.60
N PRO A 222 -5.49 -5.97 18.16
CA PRO A 222 -6.48 -6.52 19.07
C PRO A 222 -5.85 -7.49 20.10
N SER A 223 -6.32 -7.47 21.35
CA SER A 223 -5.78 -8.32 22.43
C SER A 223 -5.84 -9.81 22.09
N ARG A 224 -6.89 -10.26 21.37
CA ARG A 224 -6.99 -11.64 20.85
C ARG A 224 -5.84 -12.02 19.91
N VAL A 225 -5.32 -11.07 19.14
CA VAL A 225 -4.17 -11.28 18.24
C VAL A 225 -2.88 -11.32 19.03
N LEU A 226 -2.70 -10.43 20.01
CA LEU A 226 -1.53 -10.41 20.90
C LEU A 226 -1.43 -11.70 21.72
N ALA A 227 -2.54 -12.15 22.31
CA ALA A 227 -2.61 -13.42 23.03
C ALA A 227 -2.19 -14.59 22.13
N ARG A 228 -2.71 -14.64 20.89
CA ARG A 228 -2.28 -15.65 19.90
C ARG A 228 -0.79 -15.57 19.59
N TRP A 229 -0.23 -14.36 19.44
CA TRP A 229 1.19 -14.19 19.16
C TRP A 229 2.07 -14.69 20.31
N SER A 230 1.72 -14.38 21.55
CA SER A 230 2.45 -14.84 22.72
C SER A 230 2.28 -16.36 22.92
N LEU A 231 1.03 -16.85 23.01
CA LEU A 231 0.72 -18.24 23.37
C LEU A 231 1.05 -19.26 22.26
N ASP A 232 0.67 -19.00 21.01
CA ASP A 232 0.78 -20.01 19.94
C ASP A 232 2.13 -19.95 19.22
N PHE A 233 2.76 -18.77 19.18
CA PHE A 233 4.00 -18.54 18.42
C PHE A 233 5.22 -18.31 19.32
N GLY A 234 5.03 -18.00 20.61
CA GLY A 234 6.11 -17.61 21.50
C GLY A 234 6.81 -16.33 21.03
N PHE A 235 6.03 -15.36 20.54
CA PHE A 235 6.53 -14.06 20.09
C PHE A 235 6.57 -13.09 21.29
N THR A 236 7.66 -13.13 22.05
CA THR A 236 7.79 -12.39 23.32
C THR A 236 7.90 -10.87 23.13
N LEU A 237 8.14 -10.37 21.91
CA LEU A 237 7.98 -8.94 21.61
C LEU A 237 6.55 -8.42 21.82
N ALA A 238 5.55 -9.31 21.90
CA ALA A 238 4.18 -8.94 22.26
C ALA A 238 3.95 -8.83 23.78
N ASP A 239 4.92 -9.18 24.61
CA ASP A 239 4.77 -9.06 26.06
C ASP A 239 4.82 -7.59 26.47
N GLY A 240 3.83 -7.14 27.24
CA GLY A 240 3.68 -5.72 27.60
C GLY A 240 3.44 -4.81 26.40
N PHE A 241 2.85 -5.31 25.30
CA PHE A 241 2.70 -4.56 24.04
C PHE A 241 2.00 -3.21 24.17
N ASP A 242 1.09 -3.07 25.13
CA ASP A 242 0.32 -1.84 25.34
C ASP A 242 1.20 -0.63 25.63
N GLN A 243 2.27 -0.78 26.41
CA GLN A 243 3.20 0.32 26.71
C GLN A 243 3.88 0.83 25.43
N TYR A 244 4.21 -0.09 24.51
CA TYR A 244 4.83 0.24 23.24
C TYR A 244 3.81 0.86 22.29
N LEU A 245 2.56 0.39 22.29
CA LEU A 245 1.49 1.02 21.53
C LEU A 245 1.20 2.45 22.01
N ASP A 246 1.19 2.69 23.32
CA ASP A 246 1.00 4.02 23.91
C ASP A 246 2.10 4.99 23.46
N GLU A 247 3.36 4.54 23.52
CA GLU A 247 4.52 5.31 23.06
C GLU A 247 4.43 5.64 21.55
N VAL A 248 3.99 4.67 20.74
CA VAL A 248 3.80 4.86 19.30
C VAL A 248 2.67 5.85 19.02
N GLU A 249 1.51 5.71 19.69
CA GLU A 249 0.37 6.60 19.50
C GLU A 249 0.71 8.05 19.88
N ARG A 250 1.43 8.23 21.00
CA ARG A 250 1.95 9.53 21.44
C ARG A 250 2.92 10.12 20.42
N THR A 251 3.89 9.33 19.96
CA THR A 251 4.88 9.74 18.95
C THR A 251 4.22 10.18 17.64
N LEU A 252 3.19 9.46 17.20
CA LEU A 252 2.49 9.73 15.95
C LEU A 252 1.39 10.80 16.08
N HIS A 253 1.14 11.31 17.29
CA HIS A 253 0.02 12.21 17.59
C HIS A 253 -1.33 11.65 17.12
N VAL A 254 -1.60 10.38 17.43
CA VAL A 254 -2.83 9.69 17.01
C VAL A 254 -4.05 10.31 17.70
N ALA A 255 -5.00 10.77 16.89
CA ALA A 255 -6.25 11.35 17.38
C ALA A 255 -7.45 10.94 16.50
N THR A 256 -8.63 10.91 17.09
CA THR A 256 -9.90 10.75 16.36
C THR A 256 -10.12 11.98 15.48
N GLN A 257 -10.49 11.78 14.22
CA GLN A 257 -10.79 12.90 13.33
C GLN A 257 -12.11 13.58 13.68
N PRO A 258 -12.17 14.92 13.65
CA PRO A 258 -13.42 15.67 13.78
C PRO A 258 -14.46 15.30 12.72
N LEU A 259 -15.76 15.40 13.07
CA LEU A 259 -16.88 15.05 12.17
C LEU A 259 -17.02 15.99 10.96
N ASP A 260 -16.60 17.24 11.10
CA ASP A 260 -16.68 18.28 10.07
C ASP A 260 -15.74 18.02 8.89
N VAL A 261 -14.57 17.40 9.13
CA VAL A 261 -13.56 17.12 8.09
C VAL A 261 -13.77 15.79 7.35
N LEU A 262 -14.69 14.91 7.79
CA LEU A 262 -14.85 13.57 7.21
C LEU A 262 -15.27 13.58 5.74
N GLY A 263 -16.02 14.60 5.32
CA GLY A 263 -16.67 14.66 4.01
C GLY A 263 -17.96 13.83 3.94
N ALA A 264 -18.68 13.95 2.82
CA ALA A 264 -19.98 13.30 2.65
C ALA A 264 -19.87 11.76 2.65
N ASN A 265 -18.79 11.19 2.11
CA ASN A 265 -18.56 9.75 2.10
C ASN A 265 -18.56 9.16 3.53
N GLY A 266 -17.82 9.77 4.45
CA GLY A 266 -17.79 9.35 5.86
C GLY A 266 -19.14 9.55 6.56
N ARG A 267 -19.83 10.67 6.29
CA ARG A 267 -21.16 10.94 6.86
C ARG A 267 -22.19 9.90 6.43
N LEU A 268 -22.22 9.54 5.14
CA LEU A 268 -23.11 8.49 4.62
C LEU A 268 -22.82 7.14 5.27
N ALA A 269 -21.55 6.81 5.49
CA ALA A 269 -21.20 5.57 6.21
C ALA A 269 -21.75 5.54 7.64
N LEU A 270 -21.66 6.66 8.38
CA LEU A 270 -22.24 6.78 9.72
C LEU A 270 -23.78 6.72 9.71
N ILE A 271 -24.43 7.29 8.69
CA ILE A 271 -25.88 7.22 8.51
C ILE A 271 -26.32 5.78 8.29
N GLY A 272 -25.69 5.07 7.34
CA GLY A 272 -25.98 3.67 7.05
C GLY A 272 -25.73 2.77 8.27
N ALA A 273 -24.61 2.95 8.96
CA ALA A 273 -24.32 2.21 10.18
C ALA A 273 -25.38 2.47 11.29
N ARG A 274 -25.80 3.73 11.48
CA ARG A 274 -26.85 4.06 12.46
C ARG A 274 -28.18 3.41 12.12
N ALA A 275 -28.58 3.42 10.84
CA ALA A 275 -29.82 2.81 10.39
C ALA A 275 -29.84 1.29 10.62
N LEU A 276 -28.67 0.64 10.56
CA LEU A 276 -28.50 -0.79 10.81
C LEU A 276 -28.21 -1.14 12.28
N GLY A 277 -28.02 -0.15 13.15
CA GLY A 277 -27.55 -0.36 14.52
C GLY A 277 -26.12 -0.89 14.63
N TRP A 278 -25.28 -0.67 13.61
CA TRP A 278 -23.89 -1.14 13.56
C TRP A 278 -22.93 -0.20 14.29
N GLN A 279 -21.88 -0.77 14.87
CA GLN A 279 -20.80 0.00 15.50
C GLN A 279 -19.93 0.66 14.43
N ALA A 280 -19.96 2.00 14.38
CA ALA A 280 -19.12 2.80 13.49
C ALA A 280 -18.70 4.13 14.13
N ALA A 281 -17.48 4.56 13.86
CA ALA A 281 -16.93 5.81 14.40
C ALA A 281 -15.89 6.43 13.45
N PRO A 282 -15.64 7.76 13.55
CA PRO A 282 -14.50 8.38 12.88
C PRO A 282 -13.19 7.68 13.24
N LEU A 283 -12.34 7.43 12.26
CA LEU A 283 -11.09 6.71 12.48
C LEU A 283 -10.10 7.53 13.30
N ARG A 284 -9.37 6.83 14.18
CA ARG A 284 -8.15 7.36 14.81
C ARG A 284 -7.03 7.38 13.77
N ARG A 285 -6.38 8.53 13.64
CA ARG A 285 -5.37 8.76 12.59
C ARG A 285 -4.20 9.58 13.12
N ASN A 286 -3.01 9.36 12.57
CA ASN A 286 -1.82 10.19 12.81
C ASN A 286 -1.86 11.47 11.94
N ALA A 287 -3.00 12.15 11.91
CA ALA A 287 -3.26 13.26 11.00
C ALA A 287 -3.96 14.43 11.70
N THR A 288 -3.50 14.79 12.90
CA THR A 288 -4.06 15.92 13.67
C THR A 288 -3.98 17.21 12.85
N GLY A 289 -5.09 17.93 12.75
CA GLY A 289 -5.26 19.11 11.89
C GLY A 289 -5.40 18.81 10.39
N CYS A 290 -5.91 17.63 10.03
CA CYS A 290 -6.24 17.26 8.64
C CYS A 290 -7.21 18.26 8.01
N GLN A 291 -6.97 18.62 6.75
CA GLN A 291 -7.80 19.53 5.97
C GLN A 291 -8.72 18.81 4.97
N GLY A 292 -8.92 17.48 5.13
CA GLY A 292 -9.81 16.71 4.27
C GLY A 292 -9.40 16.66 2.78
N SER A 293 -8.10 16.65 2.48
CA SER A 293 -7.61 16.70 1.08
C SER A 293 -7.66 15.37 0.33
N CYS A 294 -7.97 14.26 1.01
CA CYS A 294 -7.94 12.88 0.49
C CYS A 294 -6.62 12.45 -0.22
N GLN A 295 -5.51 13.15 -0.01
CA GLN A 295 -4.25 12.95 -0.74
C GLN A 295 -3.18 12.16 0.04
N CYS A 296 -3.55 11.53 1.16
CA CYS A 296 -2.61 10.89 2.09
C CYS A 296 -1.70 9.84 1.42
N VAL A 297 -2.21 9.11 0.43
CA VAL A 297 -1.47 8.06 -0.28
C VAL A 297 -0.44 8.58 -1.29
N VAL A 298 -0.42 9.89 -1.56
CA VAL A 298 0.49 10.53 -2.52
C VAL A 298 1.25 11.70 -1.89
N GLY A 299 1.46 11.65 -0.58
CA GLY A 299 2.05 12.73 0.21
C GLY A 299 0.99 13.75 0.65
N CYS A 300 0.92 14.02 1.95
CA CYS A 300 -0.02 14.99 2.51
C CYS A 300 0.43 16.42 2.19
N PRO A 301 -0.33 17.22 1.42
CA PRO A 301 0.15 18.52 0.96
C PRO A 301 0.21 19.59 2.04
N THR A 302 -0.38 19.37 3.21
CA THR A 302 -0.35 20.29 4.36
C THR A 302 0.63 19.85 5.45
N GLY A 303 1.21 18.65 5.36
CA GLY A 303 2.03 18.07 6.42
C GLY A 303 1.23 17.62 7.65
N ALA A 304 -0.11 17.58 7.57
CA ALA A 304 -0.94 17.14 8.70
C ALA A 304 -0.72 15.66 9.06
N LYS A 305 -0.53 14.79 8.05
CA LYS A 305 -0.25 13.36 8.28
C LYS A 305 1.18 13.16 8.77
N GLN A 306 1.32 12.83 10.04
CA GLN A 306 2.55 12.60 10.80
C GLN A 306 3.18 11.24 10.49
N SER A 307 3.48 10.99 9.21
CA SER A 307 4.29 9.84 8.81
C SER A 307 5.70 9.95 9.36
N VAL A 308 6.45 8.85 9.43
CA VAL A 308 7.63 8.76 10.30
C VAL A 308 8.77 9.71 9.92
N GLN A 309 8.80 10.22 8.69
CA GLN A 309 9.74 11.27 8.28
C GLN A 309 9.47 12.64 8.92
N LEU A 310 8.25 12.87 9.42
CA LEU A 310 7.88 14.10 10.14
C LEU A 310 7.81 13.89 11.67
N SER A 311 7.72 12.65 12.16
CA SER A 311 7.45 12.36 13.58
C SER A 311 8.51 11.53 14.30
N VAL A 312 9.25 10.66 13.61
CA VAL A 312 10.20 9.71 14.26
C VAL A 312 11.63 9.91 13.81
N LEU A 313 11.87 10.04 12.50
CA LEU A 313 13.20 10.28 11.96
C LEU A 313 13.82 11.61 12.44
N PRO A 314 13.05 12.70 12.61
CA PRO A 314 13.58 13.92 13.22
C PRO A 314 14.08 13.70 14.65
N ASP A 315 13.33 12.98 15.48
CA ASP A 315 13.76 12.59 16.83
C ASP A 315 15.05 11.75 16.79
N ALA A 316 15.17 10.82 15.83
CA ALA A 316 16.36 10.01 15.66
C ALA A 316 17.57 10.88 15.26
N CYS A 317 17.39 11.82 14.34
CA CYS A 317 18.44 12.76 13.91
C CYS A 317 18.84 13.72 15.02
N ALA A 318 17.89 14.20 15.82
CA ALA A 318 18.17 15.01 17.01
C ALA A 318 19.01 14.25 18.05
N ALA A 319 18.85 12.92 18.11
CA ALA A 319 19.67 12.03 18.92
C ALA A 319 20.98 11.58 18.24
N GLY A 320 21.31 12.10 17.05
CA GLY A 320 22.58 11.84 16.35
C GLY A 320 22.52 10.89 15.16
N ALA A 321 21.36 10.29 14.83
CA ALA A 321 21.25 9.40 13.68
C ALA A 321 21.46 10.14 12.35
N ARG A 322 22.19 9.52 11.42
CA ARG A 322 22.45 10.03 10.07
C ARG A 322 21.71 9.18 9.04
N ILE A 323 21.08 9.79 8.05
CA ILE A 323 20.28 9.09 7.04
C ILE A 323 20.95 9.24 5.67
N VAL A 324 21.24 8.12 5.03
CA VAL A 324 21.77 8.06 3.66
C VAL A 324 20.63 7.77 2.68
N THR A 325 20.33 8.72 1.79
CA THR A 325 19.23 8.59 0.80
C THR A 325 19.74 8.09 -0.55
N GLY A 326 18.85 7.50 -1.36
CA GLY A 326 19.25 6.86 -2.62
C GLY A 326 20.20 5.66 -2.42
N ALA A 327 20.21 5.09 -1.21
CA ALA A 327 21.12 4.07 -0.73
C ALA A 327 20.46 2.69 -0.74
N ARG A 328 20.57 1.95 -1.85
CA ARG A 328 20.06 0.58 -1.91
C ARG A 328 21.05 -0.40 -1.28
N ALA A 329 20.70 -0.98 -0.13
CA ALA A 329 21.48 -2.06 0.46
C ALA A 329 21.52 -3.30 -0.47
N GLU A 330 22.72 -3.68 -0.91
CA GLU A 330 22.94 -4.84 -1.75
C GLU A 330 23.00 -6.11 -0.91
N ARG A 331 23.82 -6.06 0.14
CA ARG A 331 24.22 -7.20 0.96
C ARG A 331 24.62 -6.79 2.37
N ILE A 332 24.29 -7.61 3.36
CA ILE A 332 24.86 -7.58 4.70
C ILE A 332 26.23 -8.28 4.65
N LEU A 333 27.26 -7.62 5.15
CA LEU A 333 28.59 -8.16 5.30
C LEU A 333 28.63 -9.02 6.58
N VAL A 334 29.21 -10.21 6.47
CA VAL A 334 29.25 -11.19 7.56
C VAL A 334 30.67 -11.71 7.68
N ASP A 335 31.19 -11.67 8.89
CA ASP A 335 32.40 -12.40 9.30
C ASP A 335 31.98 -13.83 9.66
N ALA A 336 32.28 -14.78 8.77
CA ALA A 336 31.78 -16.15 8.86
C ALA A 336 32.59 -17.04 9.82
N ASP A 337 33.88 -16.72 10.00
CA ASP A 337 34.87 -17.60 10.64
C ASP A 337 35.21 -17.15 12.07
N ARG A 338 34.41 -16.25 12.63
CA ARG A 338 34.62 -15.72 13.98
C ARG A 338 34.32 -16.78 15.06
N PRO A 339 35.15 -16.90 16.11
CA PRO A 339 34.84 -17.72 17.27
C PRO A 339 33.46 -17.36 17.85
N GLY A 340 32.61 -18.37 18.07
CA GLY A 340 31.21 -18.19 18.48
C GLY A 340 30.19 -18.17 17.33
N GLY A 341 30.64 -18.18 16.07
CA GLY A 341 29.80 -18.30 14.87
C GLY A 341 29.68 -17.01 14.06
N PRO A 342 28.95 -17.05 12.93
CA PRO A 342 28.88 -15.93 11.98
C PRO A 342 28.36 -14.66 12.64
N ARG A 343 28.98 -13.51 12.34
CA ARG A 343 28.60 -12.21 12.91
C ARG A 343 28.48 -11.13 11.83
N ALA A 344 27.49 -10.25 11.96
CA ALA A 344 27.39 -9.07 11.13
C ALA A 344 28.65 -8.19 11.26
N ALA A 345 29.13 -7.71 10.12
CA ALA A 345 30.30 -6.84 10.01
C ALA A 345 29.98 -5.50 9.33
N GLY A 346 28.78 -5.34 8.77
CA GLY A 346 28.36 -4.10 8.12
C GLY A 346 27.39 -4.33 6.96
N VAL A 347 27.26 -3.32 6.11
CA VAL A 347 26.38 -3.33 4.94
C VAL A 347 27.10 -2.75 3.73
N ARG A 348 26.94 -3.42 2.59
CA ARG A 348 27.35 -2.90 1.28
C ARG A 348 26.15 -2.30 0.56
N VAL A 349 26.34 -1.08 0.07
CA VAL A 349 25.32 -0.24 -0.57
C VAL A 349 25.70 0.00 -2.02
N HIS A 350 24.71 -0.14 -2.92
CA HIS A 350 24.87 0.15 -4.33
C HIS A 350 24.98 1.67 -4.57
N ARG A 351 25.96 2.09 -5.37
CA ARG A 351 26.07 3.44 -5.93
C ARG A 351 26.24 3.34 -7.45
N LYS A 352 25.82 4.36 -8.20
CA LYS A 352 26.07 4.41 -9.65
C LYS A 352 27.57 4.31 -9.97
N ASP A 353 28.40 4.96 -9.15
CA ASP A 353 29.85 5.08 -9.33
C ASP A 353 30.63 4.12 -8.40
N GLY A 354 30.08 2.93 -8.10
CA GLY A 354 30.73 1.90 -7.29
C GLY A 354 29.89 1.40 -6.11
N ALA A 355 30.54 1.05 -5.00
CA ALA A 355 29.87 0.60 -3.79
C ALA A 355 30.35 1.40 -2.58
N VAL A 356 29.47 1.53 -1.60
CA VAL A 356 29.76 2.11 -0.29
C VAL A 356 29.67 1.02 0.76
N GLU A 357 30.61 0.99 1.71
CA GLU A 357 30.61 0.05 2.82
C GLU A 357 30.52 0.80 4.15
N ILE A 358 29.55 0.40 4.98
CA ILE A 358 29.42 0.91 6.35
C ILE A 358 29.61 -0.28 7.27
N LEU A 359 30.74 -0.30 7.97
CA LEU A 359 31.07 -1.37 8.91
C LEU A 359 30.33 -1.12 10.22
N ALA A 360 29.62 -2.13 10.70
CA ALA A 360 28.92 -2.05 11.98
C ALA A 360 28.74 -3.44 12.59
N PRO A 361 28.90 -3.57 13.93
CA PRO A 361 28.66 -4.82 14.64
C PRO A 361 27.16 -5.16 14.75
N LEU A 362 26.27 -4.18 14.59
CA LEU A 362 24.82 -4.36 14.58
C LEU A 362 24.24 -3.93 13.23
N VAL A 363 23.43 -4.81 12.63
CA VAL A 363 22.65 -4.52 11.42
C VAL A 363 21.17 -4.77 11.73
N VAL A 364 20.39 -3.70 11.69
CA VAL A 364 18.94 -3.75 11.83
C VAL A 364 18.31 -3.80 10.44
N VAL A 365 17.56 -4.86 10.15
CA VAL A 365 16.90 -5.08 8.86
C VAL A 365 15.45 -4.62 8.96
N ALA A 366 15.15 -3.53 8.24
CA ALA A 366 13.84 -2.92 8.18
C ALA A 366 13.38 -2.59 6.74
N ALA A 367 13.77 -3.42 5.76
CA ALA A 367 13.51 -3.20 4.34
C ALA A 367 12.05 -3.51 3.91
N GLY A 368 11.22 -3.99 4.85
CA GLY A 368 9.82 -4.36 4.65
C GLY A 368 9.66 -5.82 4.24
N ALA A 369 8.46 -6.37 4.48
CA ALA A 369 8.18 -7.80 4.28
C ALA A 369 8.46 -8.34 2.88
N LEU A 370 8.45 -7.47 1.86
CA LEU A 370 8.72 -7.89 0.48
C LEU A 370 10.21 -7.84 0.10
N GLN A 371 11.01 -6.95 0.71
CA GLN A 371 12.41 -6.73 0.31
C GLN A 371 13.43 -7.31 1.29
N THR A 372 13.03 -7.54 2.54
CA THR A 372 13.86 -8.19 3.57
C THR A 372 14.29 -9.61 3.16
N PRO A 373 13.41 -10.52 2.68
CA PRO A 373 13.84 -11.87 2.33
C PRO A 373 14.86 -11.93 1.18
N PRO A 374 14.69 -11.21 0.05
CA PRO A 374 15.70 -11.13 -1.01
C PRO A 374 17.04 -10.56 -0.52
N LEU A 375 17.03 -9.54 0.35
CA LEU A 375 18.25 -9.00 0.97
C LEU A 375 19.00 -10.06 1.79
N LEU A 376 18.30 -10.78 2.65
CA LEU A 376 18.91 -11.85 3.45
C LEU A 376 19.47 -12.98 2.57
N ARG A 377 18.77 -13.35 1.49
CA ARG A 377 19.27 -14.33 0.51
C ARG A 377 20.53 -13.86 -0.22
N ARG A 378 20.55 -12.61 -0.70
CA ARG A 378 21.76 -12.00 -1.29
C ARG A 378 22.92 -11.98 -0.31
N SER A 379 22.62 -11.86 0.98
CA SER A 379 23.59 -11.84 2.08
C SER A 379 24.14 -13.21 2.46
N GLY A 380 23.60 -14.32 1.93
CA GLY A 380 23.95 -15.66 2.38
C GLY A 380 23.27 -16.06 3.70
N LEU A 381 22.42 -15.19 4.24
CA LEU A 381 21.64 -15.38 5.47
C LEU A 381 20.23 -15.95 5.18
N GLY A 382 20.01 -16.44 3.97
CA GLY A 382 18.71 -16.92 3.47
C GLY A 382 18.44 -18.41 3.67
N ARG A 383 19.24 -19.13 4.47
CA ARG A 383 19.25 -20.61 4.53
C ARG A 383 18.04 -21.21 5.24
N HIS A 384 17.39 -20.46 6.13
CA HIS A 384 16.24 -20.98 6.87
C HIS A 384 15.08 -21.37 5.92
N PRO A 385 14.53 -22.59 5.97
CA PRO A 385 13.57 -23.10 4.97
C PRO A 385 12.23 -22.35 4.94
N ARG A 386 11.92 -21.62 6.03
CA ARG A 386 10.72 -20.77 6.15
C ARG A 386 10.93 -19.32 5.73
N LEU A 387 12.16 -18.89 5.42
CA LEU A 387 12.43 -17.51 5.03
C LEU A 387 11.72 -17.14 3.72
N GLY A 388 11.00 -16.03 3.74
CA GLY A 388 10.14 -15.57 2.67
C GLY A 388 8.80 -16.33 2.57
N ARG A 389 8.51 -17.32 3.42
CA ARG A 389 7.17 -17.93 3.50
C ARG A 389 6.33 -17.18 4.53
N ASN A 390 5.12 -17.64 4.81
CA ASN A 390 4.25 -17.05 5.84
C ASN A 390 3.77 -15.61 5.52
N LEU A 391 3.80 -15.21 4.24
CA LEU A 391 3.32 -13.89 3.85
C LEU A 391 1.80 -13.83 4.02
N SER A 392 1.37 -12.91 4.87
CA SER A 392 -0.01 -12.38 4.90
C SER A 392 -0.01 -11.04 4.19
N VAL A 393 -1.14 -10.66 3.58
CA VAL A 393 -1.24 -9.40 2.81
C VAL A 393 -2.42 -8.52 3.23
N HIS A 394 -3.32 -9.06 4.06
CA HIS A 394 -4.55 -8.38 4.48
C HIS A 394 -5.37 -7.93 3.25
N PRO A 395 -5.86 -8.87 2.42
CA PRO A 395 -6.50 -8.56 1.16
C PRO A 395 -7.77 -7.74 1.39
N ALA A 396 -7.98 -6.81 0.46
CA ALA A 396 -9.01 -5.80 0.48
C ALA A 396 -9.86 -5.87 -0.78
N THR A 397 -11.13 -5.52 -0.62
CA THR A 397 -12.06 -5.31 -1.73
C THR A 397 -12.87 -4.04 -1.46
N SER A 398 -13.59 -3.55 -2.46
CA SER A 398 -14.31 -2.29 -2.37
C SER A 398 -15.57 -2.32 -3.20
N VAL A 399 -16.59 -1.61 -2.74
CA VAL A 399 -17.84 -1.34 -3.47
C VAL A 399 -18.12 0.16 -3.43
N ALA A 400 -18.95 0.63 -4.36
CA ALA A 400 -19.41 2.01 -4.36
C ALA A 400 -20.93 2.08 -4.44
N GLY A 401 -21.55 2.98 -3.69
CA GLY A 401 -22.97 3.28 -3.77
C GLY A 401 -23.19 4.58 -4.54
N ARG A 402 -24.18 4.61 -5.42
CA ARG A 402 -24.60 5.82 -6.14
C ARG A 402 -25.75 6.50 -5.42
N PHE A 403 -25.65 7.82 -5.31
CA PHE A 403 -26.63 8.64 -4.61
C PHE A 403 -27.24 9.71 -5.53
N ALA A 404 -28.50 10.06 -5.25
CA ALA A 404 -29.21 11.14 -5.94
C ALA A 404 -28.53 12.51 -5.76
N GLN A 405 -27.83 12.71 -4.65
CA GLN A 405 -27.11 13.94 -4.32
C GLN A 405 -25.61 13.80 -4.57
N PRO A 406 -24.90 14.88 -4.94
CA PRO A 406 -23.45 14.87 -5.02
C PRO A 406 -22.80 14.47 -3.70
N VAL A 407 -21.86 13.52 -3.76
CA VAL A 407 -21.06 13.03 -2.64
C VAL A 407 -19.64 13.60 -2.68
N ILE A 408 -19.02 13.62 -3.86
CA ILE A 408 -17.64 14.07 -4.11
C ILE A 408 -16.69 13.43 -3.09
N ALA A 409 -16.62 12.09 -3.07
CA ALA A 409 -16.00 11.33 -1.97
C ALA A 409 -14.54 11.71 -1.66
N TRP A 410 -13.81 12.30 -2.61
CA TRP A 410 -12.44 12.79 -2.44
C TRP A 410 -12.33 14.16 -1.76
N LYS A 411 -13.45 14.85 -1.44
CA LYS A 411 -13.50 16.02 -0.57
C LYS A 411 -13.80 15.57 0.86
N GLY A 412 -12.75 15.20 1.59
CA GLY A 412 -12.85 14.66 2.93
C GLY A 412 -11.62 13.85 3.33
N VAL A 413 -11.75 13.15 4.45
CA VAL A 413 -10.69 12.30 4.96
C VAL A 413 -10.61 11.00 4.17
N LEU A 414 -9.40 10.66 3.69
CA LEU A 414 -9.11 9.32 3.19
C LEU A 414 -9.18 8.32 4.35
N GLN A 415 -10.03 7.29 4.23
CA GLN A 415 -10.38 6.37 5.32
C GLN A 415 -10.88 7.17 6.54
N SER A 416 -12.12 7.65 6.44
CA SER A 416 -12.73 8.60 7.39
C SER A 416 -13.41 7.92 8.57
N VAL A 417 -14.07 6.78 8.33
CA VAL A 417 -14.90 6.08 9.31
C VAL A 417 -14.56 4.60 9.28
N GLY A 418 -14.44 3.99 10.45
CA GLY A 418 -14.33 2.55 10.64
C GLY A 418 -15.67 1.98 11.06
N VAL A 419 -16.02 0.83 10.51
CA VAL A 419 -17.24 0.08 10.82
C VAL A 419 -16.80 -1.30 11.33
N GLU A 420 -17.05 -1.56 12.61
CA GLU A 420 -16.43 -2.68 13.36
C GLU A 420 -17.38 -3.86 13.58
N GLN A 421 -18.62 -3.79 13.08
CA GLN A 421 -19.66 -4.82 13.27
C GLN A 421 -19.20 -6.28 13.04
N HIS A 422 -18.25 -6.50 12.12
CA HIS A 422 -17.73 -7.83 11.78
C HIS A 422 -16.23 -8.01 12.11
N HIS A 423 -15.65 -7.15 12.95
CA HIS A 423 -14.20 -7.17 13.21
C HIS A 423 -13.73 -8.44 13.91
N ASP A 424 -14.53 -8.99 14.82
CA ASP A 424 -14.24 -10.27 15.48
C ASP A 424 -14.23 -11.46 14.53
N GLU A 425 -14.95 -11.36 13.40
CA GLU A 425 -14.93 -12.35 12.33
C GLU A 425 -13.74 -12.15 11.36
N GLY A 426 -12.95 -11.10 11.61
CA GLY A 426 -11.80 -10.71 10.83
C GLY A 426 -12.16 -9.86 9.61
N ILE A 427 -13.23 -9.07 9.65
CA ILE A 427 -13.62 -8.14 8.58
C ILE A 427 -13.64 -6.71 9.14
N LEU A 428 -12.82 -5.83 8.57
CA LEU A 428 -12.81 -4.40 8.92
C LEU A 428 -13.28 -3.59 7.72
N ILE A 429 -14.41 -2.88 7.87
CA ILE A 429 -14.99 -2.02 6.83
C ILE A 429 -14.60 -0.57 7.13
N GLU A 430 -14.29 0.18 6.08
CA GLU A 430 -13.94 1.59 6.18
C GLU A 430 -14.60 2.42 5.08
N ALA A 431 -15.07 3.61 5.45
CA ALA A 431 -15.44 4.63 4.48
C ALA A 431 -14.19 5.23 3.88
N THR A 432 -13.84 4.77 2.67
CA THR A 432 -12.61 5.16 1.99
C THR A 432 -12.92 5.88 0.70
N ALA A 433 -12.07 6.82 0.34
CA ALA A 433 -12.03 7.39 -0.99
C ALA A 433 -10.64 7.15 -1.57
N THR A 434 -10.31 7.82 -2.66
CA THR A 434 -8.93 7.92 -3.15
C THR A 434 -8.66 9.38 -3.48
N PRO A 435 -7.41 9.77 -3.73
CA PRO A 435 -7.15 11.05 -4.37
C PRO A 435 -8.01 11.20 -5.63
N PRO A 436 -8.39 12.44 -5.97
CA PRO A 436 -9.18 12.71 -7.17
C PRO A 436 -8.54 12.01 -8.36
N GLY A 437 -9.30 11.14 -9.01
CA GLY A 437 -8.84 10.46 -10.21
C GLY A 437 -8.12 9.14 -10.05
N MET A 438 -7.91 8.68 -8.82
CA MET A 438 -7.16 7.45 -8.55
C MET A 438 -8.04 6.27 -8.08
N GLY A 439 -9.36 6.48 -7.98
CA GLY A 439 -10.33 5.55 -7.38
C GLY A 439 -11.16 4.75 -8.36
N SER A 440 -10.84 4.84 -9.65
CA SER A 440 -11.74 4.38 -10.69
C SER A 440 -11.76 2.86 -10.91
N PHE A 441 -10.98 2.08 -10.13
CA PHE A 441 -10.89 0.63 -10.31
C PHE A 441 -12.19 -0.12 -9.99
N VAL A 442 -13.12 0.50 -9.25
CA VAL A 442 -14.48 -0.02 -9.03
C VAL A 442 -15.44 0.29 -10.20
N LEU A 443 -15.06 1.17 -11.13
CA LEU A 443 -15.96 1.60 -12.19
C LEU A 443 -16.11 0.49 -13.25
N PRO A 444 -17.35 0.08 -13.55
CA PRO A 444 -17.61 -0.97 -14.51
C PRO A 444 -17.53 -0.48 -15.96
N GLY A 445 -17.60 -1.45 -16.87
CA GLY A 445 -17.70 -1.18 -18.29
C GLY A 445 -16.39 -0.75 -18.97
N LEU A 446 -16.52 -0.53 -20.27
CA LEU A 446 -15.52 -0.01 -21.19
C LEU A 446 -16.18 0.99 -22.15
N GLY A 447 -15.39 1.89 -22.75
CA GLY A 447 -15.89 2.85 -23.73
C GLY A 447 -16.88 3.83 -23.10
N ALA A 448 -18.05 3.98 -23.72
CA ALA A 448 -19.05 4.96 -23.32
C ALA A 448 -19.61 4.71 -21.91
N GLU A 449 -19.75 3.45 -21.50
CA GLU A 449 -20.19 3.11 -20.14
C GLU A 449 -19.15 3.57 -19.11
N LEU A 450 -17.86 3.26 -19.34
CA LEU A 450 -16.79 3.67 -18.43
C LEU A 450 -16.67 5.20 -18.36
N ARG A 451 -16.85 5.87 -19.50
CA ARG A 451 -16.87 7.33 -19.57
C ARG A 451 -18.01 7.91 -18.75
N HIS A 452 -19.22 7.38 -18.90
CA HIS A 452 -20.38 7.79 -18.11
C HIS A 452 -20.11 7.64 -16.61
N GLU A 453 -19.49 6.54 -16.20
CA GLU A 453 -19.10 6.31 -14.79
C GLU A 453 -18.07 7.33 -14.29
N LEU A 454 -17.06 7.66 -15.11
CA LEU A 454 -16.08 8.70 -14.78
C LEU A 454 -16.72 10.09 -14.66
N GLU A 455 -17.69 10.40 -15.52
CA GLU A 455 -18.40 11.68 -15.53
C GLU A 455 -19.36 11.83 -14.33
N ASN A 456 -19.88 10.72 -13.79
CA ASN A 456 -20.81 10.68 -12.65
C ASN A 456 -20.17 10.13 -11.37
N ALA A 457 -18.84 10.16 -11.27
CA ALA A 457 -18.10 9.68 -10.10
C ALA A 457 -18.30 10.57 -8.87
N ASP A 458 -18.74 11.82 -9.06
CA ASP A 458 -19.08 12.78 -8.01
C ASP A 458 -20.31 12.39 -7.18
N ARG A 459 -21.07 11.37 -7.61
CA ARG A 459 -22.25 10.83 -6.92
C ARG A 459 -21.99 9.51 -6.21
N LEU A 460 -20.73 9.06 -6.17
CA LEU A 460 -20.35 7.80 -5.57
C LEU A 460 -19.82 7.98 -4.15
N ALA A 461 -20.31 7.17 -3.22
CA ALA A 461 -19.70 6.90 -1.92
C ALA A 461 -19.00 5.54 -1.97
N THR A 462 -17.78 5.43 -1.46
CA THR A 462 -16.99 4.20 -1.57
C THR A 462 -16.70 3.63 -0.19
N LEU A 463 -16.90 2.32 -0.06
CA LEU A 463 -16.50 1.53 1.09
C LEU A 463 -15.41 0.55 0.67
N GLY A 464 -14.43 0.36 1.54
CA GLY A 464 -13.42 -0.68 1.43
C GLY A 464 -13.55 -1.63 2.61
N ALA A 465 -13.28 -2.91 2.38
CA ALA A 465 -13.19 -3.89 3.44
C ALA A 465 -11.91 -4.70 3.31
N MET A 466 -11.24 -4.90 4.44
CA MET A 466 -10.08 -5.77 4.55
C MET A 466 -10.43 -6.99 5.40
N ILE A 467 -9.82 -8.13 5.08
CA ILE A 467 -10.06 -9.36 5.83
C ILE A 467 -8.77 -9.95 6.42
N ALA A 468 -8.86 -10.45 7.64
CA ALA A 468 -7.78 -11.14 8.34
C ALA A 468 -7.43 -12.47 7.64
N ASP A 469 -6.46 -12.41 6.74
CA ASP A 469 -6.05 -13.58 5.95
C ASP A 469 -5.16 -14.56 6.72
N ARG A 470 -5.21 -15.81 6.25
CA ARG A 470 -4.25 -16.82 6.64
C ARG A 470 -2.97 -16.65 5.81
N PRO A 471 -1.80 -16.86 6.43
CA PRO A 471 -0.52 -16.70 5.72
C PRO A 471 -0.33 -17.81 4.66
N ARG A 472 -0.67 -17.51 3.40
CA ARG A 472 -0.50 -18.42 2.25
C ARG A 472 0.56 -17.95 1.26
N GLY A 473 0.98 -16.69 1.35
CA GLY A 473 1.91 -16.11 0.39
C GLY A 473 3.37 -16.46 0.65
N ARG A 474 4.20 -16.16 -0.36
CA ARG A 474 5.66 -16.33 -0.33
C ARG A 474 6.35 -15.25 -1.17
N VAL A 475 7.49 -14.79 -0.68
CA VAL A 475 8.46 -13.97 -1.40
C VAL A 475 9.59 -14.88 -1.89
N LEU A 476 9.77 -14.93 -3.19
CA LEU A 476 10.76 -15.72 -3.91
C LEU A 476 11.83 -14.80 -4.54
N GLY A 477 12.90 -15.43 -5.02
CA GLY A 477 13.99 -14.74 -5.69
C GLY A 477 15.02 -14.13 -4.74
N ARG A 478 16.18 -13.84 -5.31
CA ARG A 478 17.36 -13.26 -4.64
C ARG A 478 17.61 -11.85 -5.14
N ASP A 479 17.75 -11.70 -6.46
CA ASP A 479 18.11 -10.41 -7.09
C ASP A 479 16.86 -9.62 -7.51
N ARG A 480 15.78 -10.33 -7.84
CA ARG A 480 14.45 -9.77 -8.08
C ARG A 480 13.44 -10.35 -7.10
N THR A 481 12.55 -9.50 -6.63
CA THR A 481 11.46 -9.87 -5.71
C THR A 481 10.30 -10.42 -6.54
N LEU A 482 9.99 -11.70 -6.35
CA LEU A 482 8.81 -12.34 -6.93
C LEU A 482 7.84 -12.68 -5.81
N ILE A 483 6.60 -12.22 -5.90
CA ILE A 483 5.59 -12.44 -4.86
C ILE A 483 4.57 -13.45 -5.37
N ARG A 484 4.33 -14.49 -4.58
CA ARG A 484 3.28 -15.48 -4.81
C ARG A 484 2.25 -15.38 -3.68
N TYR A 485 0.98 -15.32 -4.01
CA TYR A 485 -0.10 -15.33 -3.02
C TYR A 485 -1.35 -15.98 -3.60
N ASP A 486 -1.82 -17.04 -2.94
CA ASP A 486 -3.08 -17.69 -3.28
C ASP A 486 -4.05 -17.51 -2.12
N LEU A 487 -5.24 -16.99 -2.43
CA LEU A 487 -6.28 -16.74 -1.45
C LEU A 487 -6.75 -18.07 -0.84
N ASP A 488 -6.79 -18.14 0.50
CA ASP A 488 -7.33 -19.31 1.19
C ASP A 488 -8.85 -19.42 0.96
N ARG A 489 -9.38 -20.63 0.82
CA ARG A 489 -10.82 -20.84 0.62
C ARG A 489 -11.66 -20.24 1.74
N ARG A 490 -11.17 -20.30 2.98
CA ARG A 490 -11.85 -19.73 4.16
C ARG A 490 -11.85 -18.20 4.14
N ASP A 491 -10.85 -17.60 3.51
CA ASP A 491 -10.73 -16.15 3.38
C ASP A 491 -11.61 -15.61 2.25
N GLY A 492 -11.84 -16.41 1.20
CA GLY A 492 -12.81 -16.11 0.14
C GLY A 492 -14.23 -15.90 0.65
N ALA A 493 -14.69 -16.74 1.59
CA ALA A 493 -16.02 -16.58 2.20
C ALA A 493 -16.16 -15.26 2.98
N ARG A 494 -15.10 -14.82 3.67
CA ARG A 494 -15.07 -13.53 4.38
C ARG A 494 -15.15 -12.35 3.41
N LEU A 495 -14.47 -12.42 2.27
CA LEU A 495 -14.55 -11.38 1.24
C LEU A 495 -15.98 -11.26 0.69
N THR A 496 -16.63 -12.37 0.38
CA THR A 496 -18.05 -12.37 -0.04
C THR A 496 -18.95 -11.73 1.02
N LYS A 497 -18.77 -12.10 2.29
CA LYS A 497 -19.50 -11.48 3.41
C LYS A 497 -19.22 -9.98 3.54
N ALA A 498 -17.97 -9.56 3.33
CA ALA A 498 -17.59 -8.15 3.38
C ALA A 498 -18.25 -7.33 2.26
N VAL A 499 -18.31 -7.87 1.02
CA VAL A 499 -19.03 -7.22 -0.10
C VAL A 499 -20.51 -7.06 0.23
N ARG A 500 -21.15 -8.11 0.78
CA ARG A 500 -22.54 -8.05 1.21
C ARG A 500 -22.77 -6.96 2.26
N ALA A 501 -21.95 -6.96 3.31
CA ALA A 501 -22.08 -6.01 4.43
C ALA A 501 -21.88 -4.56 3.98
N MET A 502 -20.92 -4.30 3.08
CA MET A 502 -20.75 -2.96 2.52
C MET A 502 -21.95 -2.54 1.65
N GLY A 503 -22.51 -3.45 0.85
CA GLY A 503 -23.71 -3.16 0.05
C GLY A 503 -24.94 -2.87 0.93
N GLU A 504 -25.15 -3.66 1.98
CA GLU A 504 -26.20 -3.44 2.98
C GLU A 504 -26.06 -2.06 3.64
N LEU A 505 -24.84 -1.69 4.03
CA LEU A 505 -24.56 -0.38 4.61
C LEU A 505 -24.87 0.77 3.64
N LEU A 506 -24.51 0.63 2.36
CA LEU A 506 -24.77 1.65 1.34
C LEU A 506 -26.26 1.80 1.04
N PHE A 507 -27.01 0.71 0.93
CA PHE A 507 -28.47 0.76 0.76
C PHE A 507 -29.15 1.40 1.99
N ALA A 508 -28.73 1.04 3.19
CA ALA A 508 -29.23 1.67 4.43
C ALA A 508 -28.90 3.17 4.51
N ALA A 509 -27.81 3.61 3.87
CA ALA A 509 -27.45 5.02 3.76
C ALA A 509 -28.26 5.77 2.67
N GLY A 510 -29.05 5.07 1.85
CA GLY A 510 -29.87 5.65 0.80
C GLY A 510 -29.28 5.58 -0.61
N ALA A 511 -28.36 4.64 -0.89
CA ALA A 511 -27.87 4.42 -2.25
C ALA A 511 -28.99 3.88 -3.18
N GLU A 512 -29.08 4.40 -4.40
CA GLU A 512 -30.03 3.96 -5.44
C GLU A 512 -29.53 2.70 -6.17
N GLU A 513 -28.21 2.55 -6.28
CA GLU A 513 -27.55 1.37 -6.81
C GLU A 513 -26.18 1.17 -6.13
N VAL A 514 -25.70 -0.08 -6.12
CA VAL A 514 -24.36 -0.45 -5.64
C VAL A 514 -23.56 -1.05 -6.79
N LEU A 515 -22.38 -0.49 -7.03
CA LEU A 515 -21.34 -1.03 -7.89
C LEU A 515 -20.60 -2.13 -7.12
N THR A 516 -20.77 -3.38 -7.56
CA THR A 516 -20.36 -4.59 -6.80
C THR A 516 -18.87 -4.89 -6.88
N GLY A 517 -18.16 -4.31 -7.87
CA GLY A 517 -16.79 -4.70 -8.20
C GLY A 517 -16.66 -6.10 -8.82
N ILE A 518 -17.78 -6.76 -9.16
CA ILE A 518 -17.83 -8.06 -9.82
C ILE A 518 -18.09 -7.84 -11.32
N PRO A 519 -17.13 -8.13 -12.22
CA PRO A 519 -17.23 -7.75 -13.63
C PRO A 519 -18.46 -8.28 -14.38
N ARG A 520 -18.99 -9.45 -13.98
CA ARG A 520 -20.16 -10.08 -14.63
C ARG A 520 -21.49 -9.42 -14.27
N THR A 521 -21.61 -8.90 -13.05
CA THR A 521 -22.82 -8.22 -12.59
C THR A 521 -22.40 -6.97 -11.84
N PRO A 522 -22.00 -5.94 -12.59
CA PRO A 522 -21.32 -4.78 -12.02
C PRO A 522 -22.20 -3.91 -11.13
N ARG A 523 -23.53 -4.06 -11.20
CA ARG A 523 -24.51 -3.20 -10.54
C ARG A 523 -25.66 -4.02 -9.98
N VAL A 524 -26.19 -3.56 -8.85
CA VAL A 524 -27.41 -4.07 -8.21
C VAL A 524 -28.18 -2.91 -7.59
N ARG A 525 -29.51 -3.02 -7.53
CA ARG A 525 -30.42 -1.99 -6.97
C ARG A 525 -31.08 -2.40 -5.67
N SER A 526 -30.84 -3.63 -5.21
CA SER A 526 -31.36 -4.12 -3.94
C SER A 526 -30.41 -5.11 -3.29
N LEU A 527 -30.60 -5.33 -1.99
CA LEU A 527 -29.85 -6.35 -1.25
C LEU A 527 -30.16 -7.78 -1.76
N ALA A 528 -31.40 -8.03 -2.20
CA ALA A 528 -31.79 -9.32 -2.78
C ALA A 528 -31.04 -9.62 -4.10
N GLU A 529 -30.89 -8.61 -4.96
CA GLU A 529 -30.06 -8.73 -6.17
C GLU A 529 -28.58 -8.96 -5.81
N LEU A 530 -28.06 -8.24 -4.80
CA LEU A 530 -26.69 -8.44 -4.33
C LEU A 530 -26.47 -9.89 -3.84
N ASP A 531 -27.40 -10.40 -3.04
CA ASP A 531 -27.34 -11.78 -2.52
C ASP A 531 -27.35 -12.81 -3.66
N ALA A 532 -28.17 -12.61 -4.70
CA ALA A 532 -28.18 -13.47 -5.89
C ALA A 532 -26.84 -13.42 -6.66
N VAL A 533 -26.26 -12.23 -6.82
CA VAL A 533 -24.94 -12.06 -7.48
C VAL A 533 -23.84 -12.75 -6.69
N LEU A 534 -23.83 -12.60 -5.36
CA LEU A 534 -22.81 -13.20 -4.51
C LEU A 534 -22.93 -14.73 -4.47
N ALA A 535 -24.15 -15.28 -4.50
CA ALA A 535 -24.38 -16.71 -4.60
C ALA A 535 -23.88 -17.31 -5.93
N ALA A 536 -23.94 -16.53 -7.02
CA ALA A 536 -23.44 -16.93 -8.34
C ALA A 536 -21.94 -16.62 -8.57
N SER A 537 -21.26 -16.01 -7.60
CA SER A 537 -19.88 -15.53 -7.72
C SER A 537 -18.92 -16.27 -6.82
N THR A 538 -17.63 -16.19 -7.14
CA THR A 538 -16.53 -16.71 -6.34
C THR A 538 -15.56 -15.57 -6.00
N ALA A 539 -14.84 -15.69 -4.88
CA ALA A 539 -13.85 -14.69 -4.48
C ALA A 539 -12.72 -14.47 -5.51
N ARG A 540 -12.54 -15.37 -6.48
CA ARG A 540 -11.60 -15.23 -7.60
C ARG A 540 -12.03 -14.20 -8.65
N GLN A 541 -13.31 -13.85 -8.69
CA GLN A 541 -13.86 -12.85 -9.60
C GLN A 541 -13.83 -11.44 -9.00
N LEU A 542 -13.45 -11.30 -7.72
CA LEU A 542 -13.32 -10.01 -7.06
C LEU A 542 -12.02 -9.32 -7.51
N HIS A 543 -12.10 -8.01 -7.69
CA HIS A 543 -10.92 -7.17 -7.74
C HIS A 543 -10.38 -6.99 -6.32
N LEU A 544 -9.22 -7.59 -6.07
CA LEU A 544 -8.56 -7.53 -4.79
C LEU A 544 -7.30 -6.67 -4.86
N SER A 545 -7.10 -5.86 -3.83
CA SER A 545 -5.86 -5.16 -3.55
C SER A 545 -5.37 -5.56 -2.17
N ALA A 546 -4.14 -5.21 -1.83
CA ALA A 546 -3.59 -5.44 -0.51
C ALA A 546 -2.54 -4.38 -0.20
N TYR A 547 -2.37 -4.09 1.08
CA TYR A 547 -1.50 -2.98 1.52
C TYR A 547 -0.62 -3.34 2.72
N HIS A 548 -0.81 -4.53 3.30
CA HIS A 548 -0.22 -4.90 4.59
C HIS A 548 0.57 -6.21 4.51
N PRO A 549 1.63 -6.30 3.67
CA PRO A 549 2.47 -7.48 3.63
C PRO A 549 3.21 -7.68 4.97
N THR A 550 3.07 -8.84 5.60
CA THR A 550 3.73 -9.19 6.88
C THR A 550 4.26 -10.63 6.89
N GLY A 551 5.14 -10.94 7.86
CA GLY A 551 5.43 -12.32 8.29
C GLY A 551 6.45 -13.13 7.50
N THR A 552 7.19 -12.49 6.58
CA THR A 552 8.16 -13.18 5.71
C THR A 552 9.48 -13.57 6.38
N VAL A 553 9.77 -13.04 7.56
CA VAL A 553 10.88 -13.43 8.45
C VAL A 553 10.33 -13.52 9.88
N ALA A 554 9.20 -14.24 10.01
CA ALA A 554 8.45 -14.32 11.25
C ALA A 554 9.32 -14.74 12.44
N ALA A 555 9.13 -14.07 13.57
CA ALA A 555 9.74 -14.38 14.84
C ALA A 555 8.87 -15.30 15.70
N GLY A 556 9.50 -16.13 16.50
CA GLY A 556 8.82 -17.03 17.43
C GLY A 556 9.75 -18.07 18.06
N ALA A 557 9.22 -18.81 19.03
CA ALA A 557 10.01 -19.72 19.87
C ALA A 557 10.57 -20.92 19.10
N ASN A 558 9.76 -21.53 18.21
CA ASN A 558 10.16 -22.74 17.50
C ASN A 558 11.16 -22.45 16.35
N PRO A 559 12.44 -22.88 16.46
CA PRO A 559 13.49 -22.57 15.49
C PRO A 559 13.32 -23.26 14.13
N GLN A 560 12.44 -24.25 14.00
CA GLN A 560 12.13 -24.89 12.72
C GLN A 560 11.05 -24.12 11.94
N ARG A 561 10.19 -23.38 12.66
CA ARG A 561 9.08 -22.61 12.09
C ARG A 561 9.45 -21.16 11.79
N PHE A 562 10.26 -20.56 12.65
CA PHE A 562 10.49 -19.11 12.68
C PHE A 562 11.96 -18.77 12.34
N PRO A 563 12.24 -18.08 11.23
CA PRO A 563 13.58 -17.64 10.87
C PRO A 563 14.24 -16.69 11.88
N ALA A 564 13.45 -15.94 12.64
CA ALA A 564 13.92 -15.09 13.73
C ALA A 564 13.53 -15.71 15.08
N ASP A 565 14.30 -15.39 16.12
CA ASP A 565 14.00 -15.78 17.50
C ASP A 565 12.83 -14.95 18.09
N PRO A 566 12.33 -15.28 19.30
CA PRO A 566 11.20 -14.58 19.93
C PRO A 566 11.35 -13.06 20.04
N VAL A 567 12.58 -12.55 20.06
CA VAL A 567 12.91 -11.13 20.24
C VAL A 567 13.42 -10.48 18.95
N GLY A 568 13.26 -11.15 17.80
CA GLY A 568 13.52 -10.61 16.48
C GLY A 568 14.96 -10.73 15.99
N ARG A 569 15.86 -11.45 16.69
CA ARG A 569 17.22 -11.72 16.19
C ARG A 569 17.16 -12.78 15.09
N LEU A 570 17.86 -12.55 13.99
CA LEU A 570 17.91 -13.52 12.89
C LEU A 570 18.69 -14.77 13.33
N ARG A 571 18.12 -15.96 13.13
CA ARG A 571 18.81 -17.21 13.51
C ARG A 571 19.97 -17.51 12.58
N GLY A 572 21.06 -18.01 13.15
CA GLY A 572 22.26 -18.43 12.41
C GLY A 572 23.27 -17.32 12.14
N VAL A 573 23.07 -16.12 12.69
CA VAL A 573 24.04 -15.01 12.64
C VAL A 573 23.87 -14.09 13.85
N HIS A 574 24.97 -13.64 14.43
CA HIS A 574 24.98 -12.64 15.50
C HIS A 574 24.96 -11.23 14.92
N GLY A 575 24.34 -10.29 15.64
CA GLY A 575 24.32 -8.87 15.24
C GLY A 575 23.37 -8.53 14.10
N VAL A 576 22.38 -9.38 13.79
CA VAL A 576 21.30 -9.06 12.84
C VAL A 576 19.95 -9.09 13.55
N LEU A 577 19.27 -7.94 13.58
CA LEU A 577 17.94 -7.76 14.18
C LEU A 577 16.92 -7.43 13.09
N VAL A 578 15.71 -7.99 13.16
CA VAL A 578 14.63 -7.72 12.20
C VAL A 578 13.54 -6.90 12.88
N THR A 579 13.23 -5.71 12.37
CA THR A 579 12.31 -4.77 13.01
C THR A 579 11.18 -4.27 12.10
N ASP A 580 11.05 -4.80 10.88
CA ASP A 580 9.94 -4.46 9.99
C ASP A 580 8.76 -5.46 10.06
N ALA A 581 7.75 -5.23 9.22
CA ALA A 581 6.57 -6.08 9.06
C ALA A 581 6.84 -7.58 8.84
N SER A 582 8.03 -7.95 8.37
CA SER A 582 8.42 -9.35 8.17
C SER A 582 8.51 -10.12 9.49
N VAL A 583 8.78 -9.45 10.61
CA VAL A 583 8.98 -10.07 11.92
C VAL A 583 7.67 -10.55 12.55
N LEU A 584 6.54 -9.91 12.21
CA LEU A 584 5.23 -10.23 12.78
C LEU A 584 4.82 -11.67 12.42
N PRO A 585 4.43 -12.53 13.37
CA PRO A 585 4.21 -13.94 13.08
C PRO A 585 2.94 -14.23 12.26
N SER A 586 1.98 -13.30 12.22
CA SER A 586 0.77 -13.39 11.39
C SER A 586 0.14 -12.01 11.13
N CYS A 587 -0.92 -11.95 10.30
CA CYS A 587 -1.71 -10.74 10.08
C CYS A 587 -2.22 -10.14 11.40
N PRO A 588 -2.03 -8.83 11.65
CA PRO A 588 -2.51 -8.17 12.87
C PRO A 588 -4.02 -7.91 12.88
N GLN A 589 -4.75 -8.23 11.79
CA GLN A 589 -6.18 -7.98 11.60
C GLN A 589 -6.60 -6.50 11.58
N VAL A 590 -5.62 -5.60 11.56
CA VAL A 590 -5.77 -4.15 11.49
C VAL A 590 -4.64 -3.57 10.63
N ASN A 591 -4.62 -2.25 10.41
CA ASN A 591 -3.47 -1.61 9.76
C ASN A 591 -2.19 -1.85 10.59
N PRO A 592 -1.11 -2.36 9.99
CA PRO A 592 0.01 -2.91 10.75
C PRO A 592 0.99 -1.86 11.27
N GLN A 593 0.84 -0.56 10.94
CA GLN A 593 1.84 0.45 11.29
C GLN A 593 2.13 0.47 12.79
N LEU A 594 1.10 0.55 13.63
CA LEU A 594 1.30 0.57 15.09
C LEU A 594 1.95 -0.73 15.58
N SER A 595 1.49 -1.89 15.08
CA SER A 595 2.06 -3.19 15.43
C SER A 595 3.54 -3.32 15.04
N ILE A 596 3.93 -2.82 13.86
CA ILE A 596 5.32 -2.84 13.40
C ILE A 596 6.19 -1.93 14.28
N MET A 597 5.71 -0.72 14.56
CA MET A 597 6.45 0.27 15.35
C MET A 597 6.62 -0.19 16.79
N ALA A 598 5.59 -0.76 17.40
CA ALA A 598 5.65 -1.32 18.74
C ALA A 598 6.59 -2.53 18.82
N ALA A 599 6.53 -3.46 17.84
CA ALA A 599 7.47 -4.59 17.78
C ALA A 599 8.93 -4.12 17.59
N ALA A 600 9.16 -3.06 16.81
CA ALA A 600 10.49 -2.48 16.62
C ALA A 600 11.03 -1.84 17.91
N LEU A 601 10.18 -1.12 18.66
CA LEU A 601 10.53 -0.56 19.97
C LEU A 601 10.87 -1.68 20.96
N ALA A 602 10.03 -2.71 21.06
CA ALA A 602 10.29 -3.86 21.93
C ALA A 602 11.62 -4.54 21.60
N ALA A 603 11.87 -4.82 20.32
CA ALA A 603 13.09 -5.50 19.86
C ALA A 603 14.36 -4.70 20.13
N THR A 604 14.32 -3.38 19.89
CA THR A 604 15.49 -2.52 20.12
C THR A 604 15.71 -2.18 21.59
N THR A 605 14.64 -2.01 22.38
CA THR A 605 14.74 -1.83 23.83
C THR A 605 15.37 -3.06 24.48
N ALA A 606 14.92 -4.26 24.10
CA ALA A 606 15.50 -5.51 24.57
C ALA A 606 16.96 -5.69 24.14
N HIS A 607 17.40 -5.05 23.04
CA HIS A 607 18.78 -5.09 22.58
C HIS A 607 19.70 -4.13 23.35
N VAL A 608 19.24 -2.92 23.65
CA VAL A 608 20.07 -1.93 24.40
C VAL A 608 20.10 -2.22 25.90
N GLY A 609 19.11 -2.96 26.42
CA GLY A 609 19.08 -3.40 27.82
C GLY A 609 19.89 -4.66 28.12
N THR A 610 20.46 -5.31 27.09
CA THR A 610 21.39 -6.46 27.21
C THR A 610 22.82 -6.01 27.03
#